data_AF-E6PP53-F1
#
_entry.id   AF-E6PP53-F1
#
_cell.length_a   1.000
_cell.length_b   1.000
_cell.length_c   1.000
_cell.angle_alpha   90.00
_cell.angle_beta   90.00
_cell.angle_gamma   90.00
#
_symmetry.space_group_name_H-M   'P 1'
#
loop_
_entity.id
_entity.type
_entity.pdbx_description
1 polymer ?
#
loop_
_entity_poly.entity_id
_entity_poly.type
_entity_poly.pdbx_seq_one_letter_code
_entity_poly.pdbx_strand_id
1 'polypeptide(L)'
;MDEDALQAWRLERLRGAAEQFGSAEALARALGHRNGGFIRQMLRNQRKIKEDTIFAIEDLAGMQGWFDRREAAGSAAMVARSTAQQKPRTLAALMDELGGRLQQATPSTRKAVADLLSTYALNPAEGRNIAQAIVMLIENDPRAR
;
A
#
# COMPACT_ATOMS: atom_id res chain seq x y z
N MET A 1 -10.74 20.38 -20.39
CA MET A 1 -9.66 19.75 -19.61
C MET A 1 -8.46 19.74 -20.54
N ASP A 2 -7.38 20.38 -20.14
CA ASP A 2 -6.15 20.46 -20.93
C ASP A 2 -5.54 19.07 -21.15
N GLU A 3 -4.77 18.91 -22.24
CA GLU A 3 -4.16 17.62 -22.60
C GLU A 3 -3.25 17.09 -21.48
N ASP A 4 -2.54 17.99 -20.78
CA ASP A 4 -1.69 17.66 -19.64
C ASP A 4 -2.51 17.18 -18.44
N ALA A 5 -3.66 17.81 -18.16
CA ALA A 5 -4.56 17.39 -17.11
C ALA A 5 -5.19 16.01 -17.41
N LEU A 6 -5.46 15.73 -18.68
CA LEU A 6 -5.95 14.42 -19.11
C LEU A 6 -4.87 13.33 -18.96
N GLN A 7 -3.63 13.62 -19.33
CA GLN A 7 -2.51 12.67 -19.17
C GLN A 7 -2.19 12.43 -17.71
N ALA A 8 -2.19 13.47 -16.86
CA ALA A 8 -2.02 13.32 -15.42
C ALA A 8 -3.11 12.41 -14.81
N TRP A 9 -4.37 12.61 -15.20
CA TRP A 9 -5.48 11.76 -14.75
C TRP A 9 -5.33 10.30 -15.21
N ARG A 10 -4.93 10.07 -16.47
CA ARG A 10 -4.66 8.71 -16.99
C ARG A 10 -3.53 8.03 -16.24
N LEU A 11 -2.48 8.79 -15.89
CA LEU A 11 -1.32 8.28 -15.16
C LEU A 11 -1.69 7.82 -13.75
N GLU A 12 -2.54 8.57 -13.06
CA GLU A 12 -3.06 8.19 -11.75
C GLU A 12 -3.89 6.90 -11.83
N ARG A 13 -4.76 6.78 -12.84
CA ARG A 13 -5.55 5.57 -13.06
C ARG A 13 -4.68 4.36 -13.39
N LEU A 14 -3.63 4.56 -14.17
CA LEU A 14 -2.66 3.51 -14.49
C LEU A 14 -1.90 3.03 -13.23
N ARG A 15 -1.58 3.95 -12.30
CA ARG A 15 -0.99 3.57 -11.00
C ARG A 15 -1.95 2.71 -10.18
N GLY A 16 -3.20 3.15 -10.04
CA GLY A 16 -4.21 2.37 -9.32
C GLY A 16 -4.44 0.99 -9.92
N ALA A 17 -4.44 0.88 -11.26
CA ALA A 17 -4.53 -0.43 -11.92
C ALA A 17 -3.34 -1.32 -11.58
N ALA A 18 -2.12 -0.78 -11.59
CA ALA A 18 -0.93 -1.55 -11.23
C ALA A 18 -0.96 -2.02 -9.76
N GLU A 19 -1.50 -1.21 -8.85
CA GLU A 19 -1.68 -1.57 -7.44
C GLU A 19 -2.71 -2.69 -7.26
N GLN A 20 -3.84 -2.65 -7.98
CA GLN A 20 -4.87 -3.69 -7.91
C GLN A 20 -4.34 -5.05 -8.40
N PHE A 21 -3.45 -5.06 -9.39
CA PHE A 21 -2.75 -6.27 -9.84
C PHE A 21 -1.50 -6.60 -9.00
N GLY A 22 -1.17 -5.78 -8.00
CA GLY A 22 -0.03 -5.94 -7.08
C GLY A 22 1.33 -5.48 -7.61
N SER A 23 1.49 -5.28 -8.93
CA SER A 23 2.68 -4.66 -9.52
C SER A 23 2.47 -4.27 -10.99
N ALA A 24 3.32 -3.37 -11.50
CA ALA A 24 3.37 -3.03 -12.92
C ALA A 24 3.71 -4.26 -13.80
N GLU A 25 4.53 -5.18 -13.28
CA GLU A 25 4.88 -6.45 -13.93
C GLU A 25 3.71 -7.43 -13.96
N ALA A 26 2.87 -7.47 -12.93
CA ALA A 26 1.66 -8.28 -12.93
C ALA A 26 0.62 -7.74 -13.91
N LEU A 27 0.40 -6.43 -13.94
CA LEU A 27 -0.47 -5.78 -14.92
C LEU A 27 0.02 -6.02 -16.35
N ALA A 28 1.32 -5.86 -16.60
CA ALA A 28 1.89 -6.14 -17.92
C ALA A 28 1.73 -7.60 -18.36
N ARG A 29 1.88 -8.56 -17.43
CA ARG A 29 1.65 -9.99 -17.70
C ARG A 29 0.18 -10.27 -18.02
N ALA A 30 -0.75 -9.63 -17.31
CA ALA A 30 -2.18 -9.74 -17.59
C ALA A 30 -2.52 -9.22 -19.00
N LEU A 31 -1.82 -8.18 -19.45
CA LEU A 31 -1.92 -7.62 -20.81
C LEU A 31 -1.19 -8.45 -21.89
N GLY A 32 -0.66 -9.63 -21.55
CA GLY A 32 0.04 -10.51 -22.49
C GLY A 32 1.49 -10.08 -22.83
N HIS A 33 2.04 -9.10 -22.12
CA HIS A 33 3.43 -8.68 -22.31
C HIS A 33 4.40 -9.44 -21.40
N ARG A 34 5.58 -9.79 -21.94
CA ARG A 34 6.64 -10.50 -21.18
C ARG A 34 7.22 -9.70 -20.02
N ASN A 35 7.18 -8.37 -20.07
CA ASN A 35 7.79 -7.52 -19.04
C ASN A 35 6.95 -6.27 -18.74
N GLY A 36 7.10 -5.75 -17.51
CA GLY A 36 6.49 -4.49 -17.07
C GLY A 36 7.16 -3.23 -17.63
N GLY A 37 8.00 -3.34 -18.66
CA GLY A 37 8.79 -2.23 -19.17
C GLY A 37 7.93 -1.09 -19.73
N PHE A 38 6.92 -1.44 -20.54
CA PHE A 38 6.05 -0.44 -21.16
C PHE A 38 5.15 0.28 -20.12
N ILE A 39 4.61 -0.45 -19.13
CA ILE A 39 3.85 0.16 -18.02
C ILE A 39 4.77 1.07 -17.20
N ARG A 40 5.99 0.63 -16.87
CA ARG A 40 6.96 1.47 -16.14
C ARG A 40 7.36 2.73 -16.89
N GLN A 41 7.52 2.66 -18.21
CA GLN A 41 7.78 3.85 -19.04
C GLN A 41 6.61 4.84 -19.00
N MET A 42 5.37 4.35 -19.02
CA MET A 42 4.18 5.20 -18.88
C MET A 42 4.09 5.81 -17.47
N LEU A 43 4.33 5.02 -16.42
CA LEU A 43 4.32 5.49 -15.03
C LEU A 43 5.40 6.53 -14.71
N ARG A 44 6.53 6.49 -15.41
CA ARG A 44 7.62 7.47 -15.35
C ARG A 44 7.36 8.71 -16.22
N ASN A 45 6.18 8.80 -16.83
CA ASN A 45 5.80 9.85 -17.77
C ASN A 45 6.76 9.98 -18.98
N GLN A 46 7.47 8.91 -19.32
CA GLN A 46 8.37 8.86 -20.49
C GLN A 46 7.61 8.53 -21.77
N ARG A 47 6.36 8.05 -21.65
CA ARG A 47 5.49 7.70 -22.77
C ARG A 47 4.05 8.11 -22.44
N LYS A 48 3.41 8.83 -23.36
CA LYS A 48 1.98 9.19 -23.26
C LYS A 48 1.10 7.95 -23.25
N ILE A 49 0.05 7.99 -22.43
CA ILE A 49 -0.96 6.92 -22.35
C ILE A 49 -1.98 7.16 -23.47
N LYS A 50 -2.00 6.23 -24.42
CA LYS A 50 -2.89 6.24 -25.59
C LYS A 50 -4.19 5.50 -25.28
N GLU A 51 -5.21 5.75 -26.09
CA GLU A 51 -6.51 5.07 -25.98
C GLU A 51 -6.38 3.56 -26.17
N ASP A 52 -5.51 3.07 -27.07
CA ASP A 52 -5.24 1.64 -27.24
C ASP A 52 -4.81 0.96 -25.92
N THR A 53 -4.04 1.68 -25.09
CA THR A 53 -3.61 1.17 -23.79
C THR A 53 -4.74 1.15 -22.79
N ILE A 54 -5.64 2.14 -22.85
CA ILE A 54 -6.83 2.20 -22.01
C ILE A 54 -7.74 1.01 -22.35
N PHE A 55 -8.05 0.81 -23.63
CA PHE A 55 -8.87 -0.32 -24.07
C PHE A 55 -8.27 -1.67 -23.68
N ALA A 56 -6.96 -1.83 -23.85
CA ALA A 56 -6.28 -3.07 -23.46
C ALA A 56 -6.39 -3.35 -21.94
N ILE A 57 -6.35 -2.31 -21.10
CA ILE A 57 -6.52 -2.46 -19.65
C ILE A 57 -7.99 -2.74 -19.31
N GLU A 58 -8.93 -2.05 -19.94
CA GLU A 58 -10.36 -2.25 -19.66
C GLU A 58 -10.90 -3.59 -20.16
N ASP A 59 -10.23 -4.21 -21.14
CA ASP A 59 -10.53 -5.57 -21.61
C ASP A 59 -10.14 -6.65 -20.57
N LEU A 60 -9.31 -6.31 -19.57
CA LEU A 60 -8.97 -7.22 -18.49
C LEU A 60 -10.19 -7.44 -17.57
N ALA A 61 -10.36 -8.68 -17.10
CA ALA A 61 -11.41 -9.04 -16.16
C ALA A 61 -11.29 -8.19 -14.87
N GLY A 62 -12.37 -7.44 -14.56
CA GLY A 62 -12.43 -6.58 -13.37
C GLY A 62 -11.89 -5.15 -13.57
N MET A 63 -11.54 -4.77 -14.80
CA MET A 63 -11.07 -3.41 -15.16
C MET A 63 -11.98 -2.68 -16.15
N GLN A 64 -13.14 -3.26 -16.49
CA GLN A 64 -14.11 -2.61 -17.36
C GLN A 64 -14.56 -1.28 -16.75
N GLY A 65 -14.46 -0.20 -17.53
CA GLY A 65 -14.81 1.15 -17.06
C GLY A 65 -13.79 1.78 -16.09
N TRP A 66 -12.62 1.17 -15.88
CA TRP A 66 -11.59 1.69 -14.96
C TRP A 66 -11.12 3.11 -15.34
N PHE A 67 -11.14 3.43 -16.63
CA PHE A 67 -10.86 4.76 -17.16
C PHE A 67 -12.14 5.51 -17.58
N ASP A 68 -13.31 5.13 -17.07
CA ASP A 68 -14.52 5.94 -17.18
C ASP A 68 -14.46 7.10 -16.16
N ARG A 69 -14.64 8.32 -16.67
CA ARG A 69 -14.68 9.54 -15.86
C ARG A 69 -15.88 9.59 -14.92
N ARG A 70 -16.96 8.84 -15.20
CA ARG A 70 -18.15 8.80 -14.34
C ARG A 70 -17.90 8.00 -13.06
N GLU A 71 -17.25 6.85 -13.17
CA GLU A 71 -16.81 6.07 -12.00
C GLU A 71 -15.65 6.73 -11.26
N ALA A 72 -14.82 7.51 -11.97
CA ALA A 72 -13.69 8.18 -11.37
C ALA A 72 -14.04 9.13 -10.23
N ALA A 73 -15.18 9.83 -10.31
CA ALA A 73 -15.67 10.70 -9.24
C ALA A 73 -16.10 9.92 -7.99
N GLY A 74 -16.68 8.72 -8.17
CA GLY A 74 -17.04 7.81 -7.07
C GLY A 74 -15.81 7.19 -6.40
N SER A 75 -14.87 6.67 -7.19
CA SER A 75 -13.66 6.01 -6.68
C SER A 75 -12.65 6.99 -6.08
N ALA A 76 -12.51 8.20 -6.63
CA ALA A 76 -11.66 9.23 -6.02
C ALA A 76 -12.19 9.69 -4.65
N ALA A 77 -13.52 9.76 -4.48
CA ALA A 77 -14.14 10.08 -3.20
C ALA A 77 -14.03 8.92 -2.17
N MET A 78 -13.82 7.69 -2.63
CA MET A 78 -13.56 6.53 -1.77
C MET A 78 -12.09 6.46 -1.36
N VAL A 79 -11.16 6.64 -2.31
CA VAL A 79 -9.71 6.67 -2.03
C VAL A 79 -9.35 7.87 -1.16
N ALA A 80 -9.93 9.05 -1.39
CA ALA A 80 -9.73 10.22 -0.53
C ALA A 80 -10.21 10.00 0.91
N ARG A 81 -11.26 9.19 1.10
CA ARG A 81 -11.71 8.76 2.45
C ARG A 81 -10.74 7.77 3.08
N SER A 82 -10.18 6.85 2.31
CA SER A 82 -9.17 5.90 2.79
C SER A 82 -7.82 6.56 3.12
N THR A 83 -7.39 7.58 2.35
CA THR A 83 -6.14 8.32 2.65
C THR A 83 -6.33 9.31 3.80
N ALA A 84 -7.50 9.91 3.96
CA ALA A 84 -7.81 10.75 5.11
C ALA A 84 -7.93 9.97 6.45
N GLN A 85 -8.11 8.65 6.39
CA GLN A 85 -8.14 7.77 7.56
C GLN A 85 -6.78 7.14 7.92
N GLN A 86 -5.74 7.34 7.11
CA GLN A 86 -4.38 7.00 7.55
C GLN A 86 -3.94 8.08 8.56
N LYS A 87 -4.17 7.82 9.86
CA LYS A 87 -3.55 8.61 10.94
C LYS A 87 -2.05 8.78 10.60
N PRO A 88 -1.49 10.00 10.70
CA PRO A 88 -0.08 10.20 10.46
C PRO A 88 0.69 9.23 11.37
N ARG A 89 1.60 8.43 10.79
CA ARG A 89 2.46 7.51 11.54
C ARG A 89 3.45 8.30 12.39
N THR A 90 2.96 8.85 13.49
CA THR A 90 3.76 9.51 14.51
C THR A 90 4.26 8.46 15.50
N LEU A 91 5.42 8.71 16.10
CA LEU A 91 5.93 7.86 17.18
C LEU A 91 4.91 7.72 18.32
N ALA A 92 4.22 8.80 18.65
CA ALA A 92 3.17 8.81 19.66
C ALA A 92 2.02 7.85 19.32
N ALA A 93 1.55 7.85 18.06
CA ALA A 93 0.50 6.93 17.62
C ALA A 93 0.96 5.45 17.67
N LEU A 94 2.24 5.19 17.33
CA LEU A 94 2.81 3.84 17.40
C LEU A 94 2.95 3.35 18.85
N MET A 95 3.34 4.22 19.77
CA MET A 95 3.42 3.90 21.20
C MET A 95 2.04 3.65 21.82
N ASP A 96 1.04 4.43 21.40
CA ASP A 96 -0.36 4.24 21.82
C ASP A 96 -0.91 2.89 21.31
N GLU A 97 -0.65 2.54 20.04
CA GLU A 97 -1.03 1.24 19.48
C GLU A 97 -0.33 0.07 20.19
N LEU A 98 0.99 0.18 20.43
CA LEU A 98 1.75 -0.81 21.18
C LEU A 98 1.17 -0.98 22.59
N GLY A 99 0.83 0.12 23.27
CA GLY A 99 0.19 0.12 24.58
C GLY A 99 -1.14 -0.65 24.57
N GLY A 100 -2.00 -0.38 23.60
CA GLY A 100 -3.27 -1.09 23.44
C GLY A 100 -3.11 -2.60 23.24
N ARG A 101 -2.15 -3.01 22.40
CA ARG A 101 -1.87 -4.45 22.17
C ARG A 101 -1.29 -5.12 23.41
N LEU A 102 -0.40 -4.45 24.15
CA LEU A 102 0.17 -4.98 25.38
C LEU A 102 -0.86 -5.10 26.51
N GLN A 103 -1.90 -4.26 26.53
CA GLN A 103 -2.99 -4.40 27.51
C GLN A 103 -3.74 -5.72 27.34
N GLN A 104 -3.88 -6.20 26.11
CA GLN A 104 -4.56 -7.45 25.77
C GLN A 104 -3.63 -8.68 25.90
N ALA A 105 -2.32 -8.47 25.77
CA ALA A 105 -1.32 -9.53 25.87
C ALA A 105 -1.18 -10.11 27.29
N THR A 106 -0.68 -11.35 27.36
CA THR A 106 -0.37 -12.01 28.63
C THR A 106 0.74 -11.29 29.42
N PRO A 107 0.81 -11.48 30.76
CA PRO A 107 1.91 -10.95 31.57
C PRO A 107 3.30 -11.39 31.07
N SER A 108 3.42 -12.63 30.57
CA SER A 108 4.67 -13.17 30.02
C SER A 108 5.10 -12.44 28.74
N THR A 109 4.16 -12.20 27.81
CA THR A 109 4.43 -11.45 26.59
C THR A 109 4.81 -10.01 26.89
N ARG A 110 4.12 -9.36 27.83
CA ARG A 110 4.49 -8.00 28.27
C ARG A 110 5.92 -7.93 28.79
N LYS A 111 6.33 -8.91 29.60
CA LYS A 111 7.70 -8.98 30.13
C LYS A 111 8.73 -9.12 29.01
N ALA A 112 8.51 -10.06 28.09
CA ALA A 112 9.43 -10.27 26.96
C ALA A 112 9.51 -9.06 26.01
N VAL A 113 8.41 -8.33 25.80
CA VAL A 113 8.46 -7.06 25.05
C VAL A 113 9.25 -5.98 25.81
N ALA A 114 9.11 -5.89 27.14
CA ALA A 114 9.88 -4.94 27.96
C ALA A 114 11.40 -5.23 27.90
N ASP A 115 11.79 -6.51 27.94
CA ASP A 115 13.19 -6.92 27.80
C ASP A 115 13.74 -6.53 26.42
N LEU A 116 12.97 -6.79 25.34
CA LEU A 116 13.34 -6.42 23.98
C LEU A 116 13.47 -4.90 23.78
N LEU A 117 12.53 -4.11 24.31
CA LEU A 117 12.60 -2.64 24.26
C LEU A 117 13.81 -2.10 25.04
N SER A 118 14.17 -2.74 26.16
CA SER A 118 15.37 -2.39 26.92
C SER A 118 16.63 -2.69 26.11
N THR A 119 16.69 -3.83 25.42
CA THR A 119 17.79 -4.15 24.49
C THR A 119 17.85 -3.15 23.34
N TYR A 120 16.71 -2.72 22.80
CA TYR A 120 16.65 -1.73 21.74
C TYR A 120 17.20 -0.36 22.18
N ALA A 121 16.86 0.08 23.38
CA ALA A 121 17.35 1.33 23.94
C ALA A 121 18.89 1.32 24.12
N LEU A 122 19.47 0.17 24.44
CA LEU A 122 20.91 -0.01 24.59
C LEU A 122 21.63 -0.18 23.23
N ASN A 123 20.98 -0.83 22.26
CA ASN A 123 21.56 -1.18 20.95
C ASN A 123 20.59 -0.83 19.80
N PRO A 124 20.46 0.45 19.42
CA PRO A 124 19.48 0.88 18.41
C PRO A 124 19.78 0.38 17.00
N ALA A 125 21.03 -0.03 16.72
CA ALA A 125 21.44 -0.61 15.44
C ALA A 125 20.68 -1.92 15.11
N GLU A 126 20.26 -2.67 16.13
CA GLU A 126 19.47 -3.90 15.98
C GLU A 126 17.95 -3.65 15.95
N GLY A 127 17.53 -2.38 15.96
CA GLY A 127 16.14 -1.99 16.13
C GLY A 127 15.15 -2.62 15.17
N ARG A 128 15.56 -2.85 13.93
CA ARG A 128 14.69 -3.49 12.94
C ARG A 128 14.37 -4.94 13.32
N ASN A 129 15.35 -5.69 13.79
CA ASN A 129 15.18 -7.09 14.16
C ASN A 129 14.38 -7.20 15.46
N ILE A 130 14.69 -6.32 16.43
CA ILE A 130 13.98 -6.27 17.71
C ILE A 130 12.50 -5.89 17.52
N ALA A 131 12.22 -4.89 16.66
CA ALA A 131 10.85 -4.51 16.35
C ALA A 131 10.05 -5.66 15.70
N GLN A 132 10.67 -6.43 14.79
CA GLN A 132 10.05 -7.61 14.20
C GLN A 132 9.77 -8.70 15.25
N ALA A 133 10.71 -8.93 16.17
CA ALA A 133 10.52 -9.89 17.26
C ALA A 133 9.35 -9.50 18.19
N ILE A 134 9.21 -8.20 18.51
CA ILE A 134 8.08 -7.68 19.29
C ILE A 134 6.75 -7.95 18.57
N VAL A 135 6.67 -7.68 17.26
CA VAL A 135 5.45 -7.92 16.47
C VAL A 135 5.09 -9.40 16.48
N MET A 136 6.05 -10.29 16.18
CA MET A 136 5.81 -11.73 16.15
C MET A 136 5.34 -12.26 17.51
N LEU A 137 5.89 -11.74 18.61
CA LEU A 137 5.52 -12.17 19.95
C LEU A 137 4.09 -11.74 20.31
N ILE A 138 3.69 -10.53 19.94
CA ILE A 138 2.34 -10.00 20.18
C ILE A 138 1.31 -10.75 19.33
N GLU A 139 1.60 -11.02 18.05
CA GLU A 139 0.68 -11.72 17.13
C GLU A 139 0.47 -13.21 17.47
N ASN A 140 1.46 -13.82 18.14
CA ASN A 140 1.37 -15.21 18.61
C ASN A 140 0.88 -15.33 20.06
N ASP A 141 0.54 -14.22 20.72
CA ASP A 141 -0.02 -14.27 22.07
C ASP A 141 -1.43 -14.89 22.05
N PRO A 142 -1.70 -15.92 22.88
CA PRO A 142 -2.97 -16.64 22.88
C PRO A 142 -4.17 -15.80 23.32
N ARG A 143 -3.96 -14.60 23.89
CA ARG A 143 -5.03 -13.66 24.27
C ARG A 143 -5.23 -12.52 23.27
N ALA A 144 -4.36 -12.43 22.25
CA ALA A 144 -4.46 -11.42 21.19
C ALA A 144 -5.21 -11.91 19.93
N ARG A 145 -5.69 -13.17 19.93
CA ARG A 145 -6.57 -13.77 18.91
C ARG A 145 -8.01 -13.76 19.38
#